data_AF-A0AAE3C7S5-F1
#
_entry.id   AF-A0AAE3C7S5-F1
#
_cell.length_a   1.000
_cell.length_b   1.000
_cell.length_c   1.000
_cell.angle_alpha   90.00
_cell.angle_beta   90.00
_cell.angle_gamma   90.00
#
_symmetry.space_group_name_H-M   'P 1'
#
loop_
_entity.id
_entity.type
_entity.pdbx_description
1 polymer ?
#
loop_
_entity_poly.entity_id
_entity_poly.type
_entity_poly.pdbx_seq_one_letter_code
_entity_poly.pdbx_strand_id
1 'polypeptide(L)'
;GQVYDRSGLVFATLYLLYPPLQGVNWYDFHPECLFPVLMIAAFYYFRKGKFVRYFILIVLAMMCKEIIPLIIVFMGIYGLWINRKKILALSILNVKQLLMDKGIISSILTVIAGSAWYIQAGRIISSLRGGAYNPFNTWFYLGGNIQDIFLSFITKPLYILQIAFTPFYSKIFYLLVLFGPLAFLSFLNLPSLLISIPWLAPSMLSLLPNHYQPVGFQYPALLIPFIFISAIYGTKTVILMIENPRLQAFLKNPITGRTIKNRYTPGKVLQSINKPLDSILILLLVCSITFFLILSPIGTFPNVTFHDKALEMVVNTIPPHSSVATQNEIFPHLSHNLNAYPVYHPIFEYEYILVDKTSIYYYLPPIYGKYSSPVLPVAFSLVVPELIDNGTYGVLISIDGIMLLKRGYTGQPIINLTLL
;
A
#
# COMPACT_ATOMS: atom_id res chain seq x y z
N GLY A 1 12.80 -2.12 -32.12
CA GLY A 1 11.46 -2.72 -31.90
C GLY A 1 11.60 -3.88 -30.95
N GLN A 2 11.85 -5.09 -31.47
CA GLN A 2 11.73 -6.37 -30.74
C GLN A 2 12.39 -6.48 -29.36
N VAL A 3 13.58 -5.90 -29.12
CA VAL A 3 14.24 -5.98 -27.80
C VAL A 3 13.49 -5.16 -26.75
N TYR A 4 13.02 -3.95 -27.10
CA TYR A 4 12.22 -3.11 -26.20
C TYR A 4 10.86 -3.74 -25.92
N ASP A 5 10.27 -4.40 -26.93
CA ASP A 5 8.98 -5.10 -26.80
C ASP A 5 9.09 -6.28 -25.83
N ARG A 6 10.20 -7.04 -25.87
CA ARG A 6 10.48 -8.14 -24.93
C ARG A 6 10.69 -7.66 -23.50
N SER A 7 11.51 -6.63 -23.28
CA SER A 7 11.72 -6.08 -21.94
C SER A 7 10.42 -5.53 -21.35
N GLY A 8 9.62 -4.84 -22.17
CA GLY A 8 8.30 -4.36 -21.76
C GLY A 8 7.37 -5.50 -21.34
N LEU A 9 7.31 -6.58 -22.15
CA LEU A 9 6.53 -7.77 -21.82
C LEU A 9 6.98 -8.42 -20.52
N VAL A 10 8.29 -8.60 -20.31
CA VAL A 10 8.82 -9.17 -19.07
C VAL A 10 8.39 -8.32 -17.88
N PHE A 11 8.62 -7.00 -17.88
CA PHE A 11 8.22 -6.15 -16.75
C PHE A 11 6.71 -6.12 -16.50
N ALA A 12 5.89 -6.23 -17.55
CA ALA A 12 4.44 -6.40 -17.39
C ALA A 12 4.10 -7.73 -16.70
N THR A 13 4.76 -8.82 -17.08
CA THR A 13 4.62 -10.13 -16.41
C THR A 13 5.08 -10.08 -14.96
N LEU A 14 6.25 -9.47 -14.67
CA LEU A 14 6.73 -9.31 -13.30
C LEU A 14 5.73 -8.52 -12.44
N TYR A 15 5.10 -7.48 -13.02
CA TYR A 15 4.08 -6.68 -12.35
C TYR A 15 2.86 -7.53 -11.96
N LEU A 16 2.37 -8.38 -12.86
CA LEU A 16 1.24 -9.27 -12.59
C LEU A 16 1.58 -10.39 -11.59
N LEU A 17 2.82 -10.88 -11.59
CA LEU A 17 3.30 -11.90 -10.66
C LEU A 17 3.66 -11.35 -9.27
N TYR A 18 3.64 -10.02 -9.09
CA TYR A 18 4.18 -9.37 -7.88
C TYR A 18 3.25 -9.56 -6.66
N PRO A 19 3.66 -10.32 -5.63
CA PRO A 19 2.77 -10.64 -4.50
C PRO A 19 2.23 -9.42 -3.75
N PRO A 20 3.00 -8.33 -3.52
CA PRO A 20 2.44 -7.13 -2.91
C PRO A 20 1.31 -6.49 -3.71
N LEU A 21 1.39 -6.50 -5.05
CA LEU A 21 0.29 -6.01 -5.89
C LEU A 21 -0.94 -6.91 -5.74
N GLN A 22 -0.74 -8.21 -5.75
CA GLN A 22 -1.82 -9.18 -5.59
C GLN A 22 -2.48 -9.02 -4.22
N GLY A 23 -1.69 -8.88 -3.15
CA GLY A 23 -2.19 -8.61 -1.80
C GLY A 23 -3.03 -7.33 -1.69
N VAL A 24 -2.62 -6.25 -2.34
CA VAL A 24 -3.41 -5.00 -2.40
C VAL A 24 -4.77 -5.23 -3.06
N ASN A 25 -4.85 -6.08 -4.10
CA ASN A 25 -6.10 -6.39 -4.78
C ASN A 25 -6.92 -7.49 -4.11
N TRP A 26 -6.31 -8.29 -3.23
CA TRP A 26 -6.93 -9.44 -2.57
C TRP A 26 -7.48 -9.13 -1.17
N TYR A 27 -7.11 -7.99 -0.58
CA TYR A 27 -7.48 -7.64 0.79
C TYR A 27 -8.97 -7.28 0.90
N ASP A 28 -9.33 -6.04 0.57
CA ASP A 28 -10.67 -5.47 0.48
C ASP A 28 -10.57 -4.18 -0.36
N PHE A 29 -11.68 -3.50 -0.64
CA PHE A 29 -11.63 -2.29 -1.46
C PHE A 29 -11.03 -1.11 -0.69
N HIS A 30 -9.81 -0.74 -1.08
CA HIS A 30 -9.11 0.45 -0.64
C HIS A 30 -8.79 1.35 -1.85
N PRO A 31 -9.12 2.65 -1.84
CA PRO A 31 -8.80 3.56 -2.96
C PRO A 31 -7.32 3.57 -3.36
N GLU A 32 -6.42 3.24 -2.43
CA GLU A 32 -4.99 3.07 -2.68
C GLU A 32 -4.67 2.03 -3.77
N CYS A 33 -5.56 1.07 -4.05
CA CYS A 33 -5.37 0.08 -5.12
C CYS A 33 -5.30 0.72 -6.52
N LEU A 34 -5.84 1.93 -6.69
CA LEU A 34 -5.78 2.71 -7.94
C LEU A 34 -4.44 3.44 -8.10
N PHE A 35 -3.74 3.71 -6.99
CA PHE A 35 -2.51 4.49 -6.99
C PHE A 35 -1.41 3.89 -7.89
N PRO A 36 -1.17 2.56 -7.91
CA PRO A 36 -0.16 1.96 -8.77
C PRO A 36 -0.29 2.32 -10.26
N VAL A 37 -1.49 2.12 -10.82
CA VAL A 37 -1.75 2.37 -12.25
C VAL A 37 -1.71 3.87 -12.56
N LEU A 38 -2.30 4.70 -11.69
CA LEU A 38 -2.32 6.15 -11.86
C LEU A 38 -0.89 6.72 -11.89
N MET A 39 -0.02 6.29 -10.98
CA MET A 39 1.34 6.82 -10.89
C MET A 39 2.29 6.28 -11.95
N ILE A 40 2.18 5.02 -12.36
CA ILE A 40 2.95 4.51 -13.50
C ILE A 40 2.57 5.28 -14.77
N ALA A 41 1.27 5.51 -15.00
CA ALA A 41 0.79 6.30 -16.15
C ALA A 41 1.21 7.78 -16.05
N ALA A 42 1.11 8.39 -14.87
CA ALA A 42 1.52 9.77 -14.62
C ALA A 42 3.02 9.92 -14.94
N PHE A 43 3.84 9.03 -14.38
CA PHE A 43 5.28 9.02 -14.65
C PHE A 43 5.58 8.89 -16.14
N TYR A 44 4.90 7.98 -16.86
CA TYR A 44 5.04 7.83 -18.30
C TYR A 44 4.73 9.14 -19.05
N TYR A 45 3.60 9.80 -18.76
CA TYR A 45 3.21 11.03 -19.44
C TYR A 45 4.11 12.23 -19.07
N PHE A 46 4.60 12.30 -17.84
CA PHE A 46 5.62 13.25 -17.43
C PHE A 46 6.90 13.07 -18.26
N ARG A 47 7.40 11.84 -18.39
CA ARG A 47 8.58 11.53 -19.22
C ARG A 47 8.37 11.80 -20.71
N LYS A 48 7.14 11.72 -21.21
CA LYS A 48 6.77 12.07 -22.60
C LYS A 48 6.50 13.56 -22.82
N GLY A 49 6.56 14.39 -21.78
CA GLY A 49 6.24 15.82 -21.87
C GLY A 49 4.76 16.13 -22.12
N LYS A 50 3.86 15.16 -21.91
CA LYS A 50 2.40 15.29 -22.08
C LYS A 50 1.76 15.72 -20.77
N PHE A 51 2.04 16.95 -20.34
CA PHE A 51 1.77 17.41 -18.97
C PHE A 51 0.28 17.48 -18.60
N VAL A 52 -0.63 17.77 -19.54
CA VAL A 52 -2.08 17.79 -19.24
C VAL A 52 -2.56 16.42 -18.72
N ARG A 53 -2.19 15.33 -19.40
CA ARG A 53 -2.54 13.97 -18.98
C ARG A 53 -1.88 13.60 -17.66
N TYR A 54 -0.63 14.02 -17.48
CA TYR A 54 0.08 13.86 -16.20
C TYR A 54 -0.65 14.56 -15.05
N PHE A 55 -1.07 15.82 -15.21
CA PHE A 55 -1.77 16.57 -14.17
C PHE A 55 -3.13 15.96 -13.82
N ILE A 56 -3.89 15.47 -14.81
CA ILE A 56 -5.13 14.72 -14.56
C ILE A 56 -4.85 13.50 -13.67
N LEU A 57 -3.82 12.72 -14.00
CA LEU A 57 -3.50 11.49 -13.26
C LEU A 57 -3.00 11.74 -11.85
N ILE A 58 -2.18 12.77 -11.61
CA ILE A 58 -1.74 13.07 -10.23
C ILE A 58 -2.88 13.64 -9.37
N VAL A 59 -3.84 14.38 -9.96
CA VAL A 59 -5.04 14.83 -9.24
C VAL A 59 -5.86 13.62 -8.80
N LEU A 60 -6.13 12.67 -9.71
CA LEU A 60 -6.81 11.42 -9.38
C LEU A 60 -6.04 10.63 -8.30
N ALA A 61 -4.71 10.59 -8.37
CA ALA A 61 -3.89 9.91 -7.37
C ALA A 61 -4.02 10.57 -5.98
N MET A 62 -3.99 11.90 -5.90
CA MET A 62 -4.14 12.63 -4.63
C MET A 62 -5.52 12.49 -3.99
N MET A 63 -6.56 12.15 -4.76
CA MET A 63 -7.90 11.86 -4.23
C MET A 63 -7.97 10.52 -3.48
N CYS A 64 -7.01 9.61 -3.67
CA CYS A 64 -7.07 8.27 -3.09
C CYS A 64 -6.73 8.25 -1.59
N LYS A 65 -5.84 9.12 -1.10
CA LYS A 65 -5.42 9.18 0.30
C LYS A 65 -4.71 10.49 0.62
N GLU A 66 -4.91 11.01 1.82
CA GLU A 66 -4.35 12.28 2.29
C GLU A 66 -2.81 12.31 2.35
N ILE A 67 -2.14 11.15 2.40
CA ILE A 67 -0.67 11.05 2.39
C ILE A 67 -0.06 11.07 0.98
N ILE A 68 -0.82 10.67 -0.04
CA ILE A 68 -0.34 10.60 -1.44
C ILE A 68 0.18 11.95 -1.97
N PRO A 69 -0.42 13.12 -1.66
CA PRO A 69 0.14 14.42 -2.02
C PRO A 69 1.62 14.61 -1.67
N LEU A 70 2.12 14.04 -0.56
CA LEU A 70 3.56 14.09 -0.24
C LEU A 70 4.40 13.27 -1.22
N ILE A 71 3.88 12.12 -1.69
CA ILE A 71 4.53 11.34 -2.76
C ILE A 71 4.56 12.14 -4.06
N ILE A 72 3.49 12.89 -4.36
CA ILE A 72 3.45 13.81 -5.51
C ILE A 72 4.49 14.92 -5.38
N VAL A 73 4.70 15.49 -4.19
CA VAL A 73 5.80 16.44 -3.94
C VAL A 73 7.14 15.82 -4.32
N PHE A 74 7.41 14.59 -3.88
CA PHE A 74 8.65 13.89 -4.22
C PHE A 74 8.78 13.53 -5.71
N MET A 75 7.66 13.29 -6.41
CA MET A 75 7.64 13.16 -7.87
C MET A 75 8.04 14.48 -8.56
N GLY A 76 7.58 15.63 -8.04
CA GLY A 76 8.03 16.94 -8.50
C GLY A 76 9.52 17.19 -8.25
N ILE A 77 10.02 16.84 -7.06
CA ILE A 77 11.45 16.92 -6.72
C ILE A 77 12.29 16.03 -7.65
N TYR A 78 11.82 14.81 -7.95
CA TYR A 78 12.45 13.94 -8.94
C TYR A 78 12.56 14.62 -10.31
N GLY A 79 11.48 15.28 -10.76
CA GLY A 79 11.46 16.05 -12.00
C GLY A 79 12.50 17.17 -12.05
N LEU A 80 12.70 17.87 -10.94
CA LEU A 80 13.77 18.86 -10.80
C LEU A 80 15.16 18.20 -10.81
N TRP A 81 15.33 17.10 -10.08
CA TRP A 81 16.59 16.37 -9.98
C TRP A 81 17.09 15.85 -11.33
N ILE A 82 16.23 15.25 -12.15
CA ILE A 82 16.63 14.77 -13.48
C ILE A 82 17.04 15.93 -14.40
N ASN A 83 16.52 17.14 -14.16
CA ASN A 83 16.85 18.35 -14.91
C ASN A 83 17.93 19.23 -14.24
N ARG A 84 18.51 18.81 -13.10
CA ARG A 84 19.43 19.64 -12.28
C ARG A 84 20.60 20.27 -13.05
N LYS A 85 21.21 19.53 -13.99
CA LYS A 85 22.30 20.06 -14.83
C LYS A 85 21.82 21.16 -15.78
N LYS A 86 20.63 20.97 -16.35
CA LYS A 86 19.97 21.96 -17.21
C LYS A 86 19.53 23.18 -16.40
N ILE A 87 18.98 22.97 -15.21
CA ILE A 87 18.62 24.04 -14.28
C ILE A 87 19.86 24.89 -13.96
N LEU A 88 20.96 24.26 -13.55
CA LEU A 88 22.20 24.95 -13.21
C LEU A 88 22.79 25.74 -14.39
N ALA A 89 22.78 25.16 -15.59
CA ALA A 89 23.27 25.84 -16.78
C ALA A 89 22.40 27.07 -17.14
N LEU A 90 21.07 26.91 -17.12
CA LEU A 90 20.15 27.97 -17.49
C LEU A 90 19.98 29.05 -16.41
N SER A 91 20.17 28.72 -15.13
CA SER A 91 20.10 29.71 -14.05
C SER A 91 21.20 30.76 -14.15
N ILE A 92 22.35 30.41 -14.74
CA ILE A 92 23.48 31.32 -14.95
C ILE A 92 23.32 32.07 -16.28
N LEU A 93 22.90 31.36 -17.34
CA LEU A 93 22.98 31.87 -18.71
C LEU A 93 21.69 32.54 -19.20
N ASN A 94 20.52 32.00 -18.86
CA ASN A 94 19.24 32.44 -19.42
C ASN A 94 18.04 32.01 -18.55
N VAL A 95 17.75 32.81 -17.52
CA VAL A 95 16.64 32.56 -16.59
C VAL A 95 15.28 32.55 -17.30
N LYS A 96 15.10 33.33 -18.38
CA LYS A 96 13.84 33.32 -19.14
C LYS A 96 13.57 31.95 -19.77
N GLN A 97 14.60 31.31 -20.33
CA GLN A 97 14.47 29.97 -20.89
C GLN A 97 14.19 28.91 -19.81
N LEU A 98 14.77 29.06 -18.62
CA LEU A 98 14.45 28.22 -17.46
C LEU A 98 12.96 28.31 -17.11
N LEU A 99 12.41 29.52 -17.06
CA LEU A 99 11.00 29.80 -16.75
C LEU A 99 10.02 29.39 -17.86
N MET A 100 10.50 28.98 -19.03
CA MET A 100 9.69 28.49 -20.15
C MET A 100 9.82 26.96 -20.36
N ASP A 101 10.72 26.29 -19.64
CA ASP A 101 10.89 24.86 -19.77
C ASP A 101 9.72 24.11 -19.14
N LYS A 102 8.89 23.48 -19.99
CA LYS A 102 7.69 22.78 -19.55
C LYS A 102 7.97 21.66 -18.54
N GLY A 103 9.13 21.00 -18.61
CA GLY A 103 9.50 19.94 -17.67
C GLY A 103 9.82 20.49 -16.28
N ILE A 104 10.59 21.57 -16.22
CA ILE A 104 10.95 22.25 -14.97
C ILE A 104 9.71 22.90 -14.35
N ILE A 105 8.94 23.66 -15.13
CA ILE A 105 7.69 24.29 -14.65
C ILE A 105 6.72 23.24 -14.14
N SER A 106 6.50 22.15 -14.88
CA SER A 106 5.58 21.09 -14.44
C SER A 106 6.06 20.42 -13.16
N SER A 107 7.38 20.30 -12.95
CA SER A 107 7.96 19.78 -11.71
C SER A 107 7.69 20.72 -10.53
N ILE A 108 7.87 22.03 -10.72
CA ILE A 108 7.57 23.06 -9.69
C ILE A 108 6.08 23.06 -9.37
N LEU A 109 5.21 23.08 -10.39
CA LEU A 109 3.76 23.02 -10.22
C LEU A 109 3.31 21.73 -9.51
N THR A 110 3.99 20.60 -9.75
CA THR A 110 3.73 19.35 -9.02
C THR A 110 4.03 19.50 -7.53
N VAL A 111 5.19 20.10 -7.17
CA VAL A 111 5.56 20.36 -5.77
C VAL A 111 4.54 21.27 -5.09
N ILE A 112 4.15 22.36 -5.77
CA ILE A 112 3.17 23.31 -5.24
C ILE A 112 1.81 22.62 -5.05
N ALA A 113 1.32 21.89 -6.06
CA ALA A 113 0.03 21.22 -6.01
C ALA A 113 -0.02 20.16 -4.90
N GLY A 114 1.00 19.29 -4.80
CA GLY A 114 1.06 18.29 -3.73
C GLY A 114 1.16 18.91 -2.34
N SER A 115 1.94 19.98 -2.17
CA SER A 115 2.05 20.67 -0.88
C SER A 115 0.74 21.35 -0.48
N ALA A 116 0.11 22.06 -1.41
CA ALA A 116 -1.17 22.73 -1.18
C ALA A 116 -2.26 21.72 -0.83
N TRP A 117 -2.34 20.60 -1.57
CA TRP A 117 -3.33 19.55 -1.29
C TRP A 117 -3.13 18.94 0.10
N TYR A 118 -1.89 18.59 0.47
CA TYR A 118 -1.59 18.03 1.79
C TYR A 118 -2.03 18.97 2.94
N ILE A 119 -1.69 20.27 2.83
CA ILE A 119 -2.05 21.28 3.83
C ILE A 119 -3.57 21.43 3.91
N GLN A 120 -4.26 21.51 2.77
CA GLN A 120 -5.70 21.69 2.74
C GLN A 120 -6.45 20.46 3.26
N ALA A 121 -6.02 19.25 2.88
CA ALA A 121 -6.57 18.01 3.43
C ALA A 121 -6.43 17.96 4.96
N GLY A 122 -5.26 18.29 5.50
CA GLY A 122 -5.04 18.34 6.95
C GLY A 122 -5.92 19.37 7.67
N ARG A 123 -6.17 20.55 7.06
CA ARG A 123 -7.09 21.57 7.58
C ARG A 123 -8.54 21.08 7.60
N ILE A 124 -9.00 20.44 6.51
CA ILE A 124 -10.34 19.88 6.43
C ILE A 124 -10.53 18.81 7.51
N ILE A 125 -9.59 17.86 7.62
CA ILE A 125 -9.65 16.80 8.65
C ILE A 125 -9.69 17.41 10.06
N SER A 126 -8.86 18.42 10.33
CA SER A 126 -8.86 19.10 11.64
C SER A 126 -10.21 19.74 11.95
N SER A 127 -10.83 20.40 10.97
CA SER A 127 -12.12 21.06 11.13
C SER A 127 -13.25 20.07 11.42
N LEU A 128 -13.26 18.92 10.74
CA LEU A 128 -14.26 17.88 10.92
C LEU A 128 -14.10 17.13 12.25
N ARG A 129 -12.87 17.02 12.77
CA ARG A 129 -12.59 16.36 14.05
C ARG A 129 -12.80 17.25 15.28
N GLY A 130 -12.93 18.58 15.10
CA GLY A 130 -12.99 19.52 16.22
C GLY A 130 -11.67 19.64 16.99
N GLY A 131 -10.53 19.32 16.36
CA GLY A 131 -9.21 19.33 17.01
C GLY A 131 -8.06 19.21 16.01
N ALA A 132 -6.84 19.49 16.47
CA ALA A 132 -5.66 19.47 15.61
C ALA A 132 -5.41 18.07 15.03
N TYR A 133 -5.38 17.96 13.70
CA TYR A 133 -4.98 16.73 13.01
C TYR A 133 -3.47 16.57 13.08
N ASN A 134 -3.01 15.54 13.80
CA ASN A 134 -1.62 15.11 13.80
C ASN A 134 -1.48 13.78 13.03
N PRO A 135 -1.09 13.80 11.74
CA PRO A 135 -0.89 12.57 10.97
C PRO A 135 0.27 11.71 11.50
N PHE A 136 1.11 12.28 12.37
CA PHE A 136 2.28 11.61 12.94
C PHE A 136 2.02 11.00 14.33
N ASN A 137 0.79 11.05 14.83
CA ASN A 137 0.46 10.53 16.16
C ASN A 137 0.84 9.05 16.35
N THR A 138 0.82 8.26 15.28
CA THR A 138 1.24 6.86 15.29
C THR A 138 2.76 6.67 15.50
N TRP A 139 3.55 7.72 15.32
CA TRP A 139 5.01 7.75 15.50
C TRP A 139 5.42 8.59 16.72
N PHE A 140 4.56 8.73 17.73
CA PHE A 140 4.80 9.58 18.91
C PHE A 140 6.12 9.28 19.64
N TYR A 141 6.62 8.03 19.58
CA TYR A 141 7.90 7.62 20.17
C TYR A 141 9.12 8.23 19.46
N LEU A 142 8.95 8.80 18.26
CA LEU A 142 9.97 9.57 17.56
C LEU A 142 9.94 11.07 17.90
N GLY A 143 8.86 11.56 18.51
CA GLY A 143 8.64 12.97 18.81
C GLY A 143 7.14 13.32 18.91
N GLY A 144 6.81 14.40 19.63
CA GLY A 144 5.41 14.83 19.82
C GLY A 144 4.82 15.55 18.60
N ASN A 145 5.68 16.08 17.74
CA ASN A 145 5.31 16.77 16.50
C ASN A 145 6.35 16.52 15.40
N ILE A 146 6.11 17.03 14.19
CA ILE A 146 6.99 16.82 13.04
C ILE A 146 8.40 17.42 13.23
N GLN A 147 8.53 18.54 13.92
CA GLN A 147 9.83 19.17 14.21
C GLN A 147 10.65 18.29 15.16
N ASP A 148 10.01 17.74 16.19
CA ASP A 148 10.66 16.80 17.12
C ASP A 148 11.12 15.52 16.40
N ILE A 149 10.30 15.01 15.48
CA ILE A 149 10.66 13.83 14.66
C ILE A 149 11.91 14.15 13.84
N PHE A 150 11.95 15.30 13.14
CA PHE A 150 13.14 15.73 12.40
C PHE A 150 14.36 15.91 13.32
N LEU A 151 14.17 16.48 14.52
CA LEU A 151 15.23 16.64 15.50
C LEU A 151 15.77 15.29 15.99
N SER A 152 14.92 14.27 16.13
CA SER A 152 15.33 12.91 16.50
C SER A 152 16.24 12.25 15.45
N PHE A 153 16.09 12.55 14.16
CA PHE A 153 17.03 12.07 13.14
C PHE A 153 18.46 12.59 13.35
N ILE A 154 18.60 13.80 13.91
CA ILE A 154 19.90 14.44 14.14
C ILE A 154 20.44 14.08 15.52
N THR A 155 19.59 14.14 16.54
CA THR A 155 19.99 13.99 17.95
C THR A 155 20.02 12.53 18.41
N LYS A 156 19.29 11.63 17.75
CA LYS A 156 19.14 10.22 18.13
C LYS A 156 19.26 9.25 16.93
N PRO A 157 20.30 9.34 16.09
CA PRO A 157 20.40 8.54 14.86
C PRO A 157 20.42 7.02 15.11
N LEU A 158 21.07 6.56 16.19
CA LEU A 158 21.09 5.13 16.56
C LEU A 158 19.70 4.62 16.96
N TYR A 159 18.89 5.45 17.65
CA TYR A 159 17.52 5.12 18.00
C TYR A 159 16.62 5.02 16.76
N ILE A 160 16.76 5.95 15.81
CA ILE A 160 16.05 5.89 14.52
C ILE A 160 16.39 4.59 13.77
N LEU A 161 17.67 4.21 13.72
CA LEU A 161 18.10 2.96 13.09
C LEU A 161 17.53 1.73 13.82
N GLN A 162 17.53 1.75 15.16
CA GLN A 162 16.94 0.68 15.96
C GLN A 162 15.45 0.52 15.64
N ILE A 163 14.69 1.62 15.66
CA ILE A 163 13.26 1.60 15.34
C ILE A 163 13.02 1.13 13.90
N ALA A 164 13.82 1.59 12.93
CA ALA A 164 13.69 1.21 11.54
C ALA A 164 13.74 -0.31 11.33
N PHE A 165 14.51 -1.02 12.17
CA PHE A 165 14.67 -2.47 12.10
C PHE A 165 14.07 -3.19 13.31
N THR A 166 13.06 -2.63 13.98
CA THR A 166 12.32 -3.31 15.05
C THR A 166 10.86 -3.53 14.63
N PRO A 167 10.34 -4.78 14.66
CA PRO A 167 11.04 -6.06 14.84
C PRO A 167 11.90 -6.44 13.61
N PHE A 168 13.13 -6.90 13.84
CA PHE A 168 14.13 -7.12 12.78
C PHE A 168 13.65 -8.03 11.67
N TYR A 169 13.20 -9.24 12.01
CA TYR A 169 12.79 -10.24 11.02
C TYR A 169 11.64 -9.75 10.13
N SER A 170 10.62 -9.10 10.71
CA SER A 170 9.49 -8.60 9.93
C SER A 170 9.88 -7.44 9.00
N LYS A 171 10.78 -6.55 9.45
CA LYS A 171 11.26 -5.42 8.63
C LYS A 171 12.16 -5.89 7.49
N ILE A 172 13.04 -6.85 7.75
CA ILE A 172 13.85 -7.47 6.69
C ILE A 172 12.95 -8.23 5.73
N PHE A 173 12.01 -9.04 6.22
CA PHE A 173 11.04 -9.75 5.38
C PHE A 173 10.25 -8.78 4.49
N TYR A 174 9.76 -7.67 5.04
CA TYR A 174 9.09 -6.62 4.28
C TYR A 174 9.94 -6.11 3.11
N LEU A 175 11.19 -5.75 3.36
CA LEU A 175 12.11 -5.31 2.30
C LEU A 175 12.43 -6.42 1.29
N LEU A 176 12.63 -7.66 1.75
CA LEU A 176 12.87 -8.81 0.87
C LEU A 176 11.70 -9.05 -0.07
N VAL A 177 10.46 -8.99 0.42
CA VAL A 177 9.27 -9.21 -0.42
C VAL A 177 8.99 -8.03 -1.35
N LEU A 178 9.27 -6.79 -0.91
CA LEU A 178 9.12 -5.63 -1.77
C LEU A 178 10.13 -5.62 -2.93
N PHE A 179 11.40 -5.92 -2.68
CA PHE A 179 12.47 -5.72 -3.66
C PHE A 179 13.01 -7.02 -4.28
N GLY A 180 12.86 -8.15 -3.61
CA GLY A 180 13.32 -9.47 -4.04
C GLY A 180 12.73 -9.95 -5.37
N PRO A 181 11.42 -9.78 -5.65
CA PRO A 181 10.84 -10.14 -6.95
C PRO A 181 11.53 -9.45 -8.14
N LEU A 182 12.10 -8.26 -7.92
CA LEU A 182 12.83 -7.48 -8.92
C LEU A 182 14.36 -7.59 -8.76
N ALA A 183 14.84 -8.64 -8.10
CA ALA A 183 16.25 -8.92 -7.87
C ALA A 183 17.02 -7.72 -7.30
N PHE A 184 16.37 -6.90 -6.47
CA PHE A 184 16.92 -5.67 -5.88
C PHE A 184 17.40 -4.61 -6.88
N LEU A 185 17.05 -4.72 -8.17
CA LEU A 185 17.47 -3.76 -9.20
C LEU A 185 16.94 -2.33 -8.95
N SER A 186 15.86 -2.19 -8.18
CA SER A 186 15.33 -0.89 -7.74
C SER A 186 16.38 0.00 -7.07
N PHE A 187 17.32 -0.59 -6.31
CA PHE A 187 18.36 0.17 -5.61
C PHE A 187 19.42 0.77 -6.55
N LEU A 188 19.50 0.30 -7.80
CA LEU A 188 20.44 0.81 -8.80
C LEU A 188 19.95 2.09 -9.50
N ASN A 189 18.73 2.55 -9.17
CA ASN A 189 18.24 3.87 -9.56
C ASN A 189 17.56 4.59 -8.39
N LEU A 190 18.39 4.99 -7.42
CA LEU A 190 17.94 5.72 -6.23
C LEU A 190 17.05 6.92 -6.55
N PRO A 191 17.34 7.81 -7.54
CA PRO A 191 16.48 8.97 -7.77
C PRO A 191 15.00 8.63 -8.00
N SER A 192 14.70 7.56 -8.76
CA SER A 192 13.32 7.14 -8.98
C SER A 192 12.74 6.41 -7.76
N LEU A 193 13.56 5.65 -7.04
CA LEU A 193 13.14 4.96 -5.82
C LEU A 193 12.82 5.95 -4.68
N LEU A 194 13.59 7.04 -4.55
CA LEU A 194 13.40 8.06 -3.51
C LEU A 194 12.04 8.76 -3.60
N ILE A 195 11.32 8.65 -4.71
CA ILE A 195 9.93 9.11 -4.81
C ILE A 195 9.04 8.42 -3.77
N SER A 196 9.34 7.17 -3.40
CA SER A 196 8.57 6.39 -2.44
C SER A 196 8.88 6.71 -0.98
N ILE A 197 9.87 7.57 -0.68
CA ILE A 197 10.27 7.90 0.70
C ILE A 197 9.11 8.32 1.60
N PRO A 198 8.14 9.15 1.15
CA PRO A 198 7.05 9.62 2.01
C PRO A 198 6.19 8.49 2.60
N TRP A 199 6.26 7.27 2.06
CA TRP A 199 5.68 6.09 2.70
C TRP A 199 6.72 5.06 3.16
N LEU A 200 7.81 4.86 2.41
CA LEU A 200 8.84 3.88 2.77
C LEU A 200 9.50 4.21 4.11
N ALA A 201 9.82 5.47 4.38
CA ALA A 201 10.44 5.86 5.64
C ALA A 201 9.47 5.71 6.84
N PRO A 202 8.23 6.23 6.80
CA PRO A 202 7.27 6.00 7.88
C PRO A 202 6.92 4.52 8.10
N SER A 203 6.79 3.71 7.04
CA SER A 203 6.54 2.27 7.19
C SER A 203 7.71 1.56 7.87
N MET A 204 8.96 1.86 7.49
CA MET A 204 10.14 1.34 8.19
C MET A 204 10.21 1.83 9.64
N LEU A 205 9.82 3.06 9.93
CA LEU A 205 9.84 3.64 11.27
C LEU A 205 8.60 3.34 12.12
N SER A 206 7.64 2.57 11.60
CA SER A 206 6.42 2.23 12.33
C SER A 206 6.58 0.97 13.17
N LEU A 207 6.06 0.98 14.40
CA LEU A 207 5.93 -0.21 15.24
C LEU A 207 4.59 -0.95 15.03
N LEU A 208 3.73 -0.47 14.12
CA LEU A 208 2.47 -1.14 13.78
C LEU A 208 2.67 -2.12 12.61
N PRO A 209 2.40 -3.43 12.79
CA PRO A 209 2.62 -4.44 11.76
C PRO A 209 1.97 -4.17 10.41
N ASN A 210 0.74 -3.64 10.41
CA ASN A 210 0.00 -3.32 9.19
C ASN A 210 0.72 -2.29 8.29
N HIS A 211 1.56 -1.41 8.84
CA HIS A 211 2.30 -0.42 8.05
C HIS A 211 3.49 -1.01 7.27
N TYR A 212 4.02 -2.16 7.70
CA TYR A 212 5.17 -2.81 7.07
C TYR A 212 4.89 -4.28 6.70
N GLN A 213 3.63 -4.61 6.47
CA GLN A 213 3.26 -5.92 5.95
C GLN A 213 3.28 -5.90 4.42
N PRO A 214 4.07 -6.76 3.76
CA PRO A 214 4.28 -6.67 2.31
C PRO A 214 3.12 -7.23 1.47
N VAL A 215 2.31 -8.14 2.02
CA VAL A 215 1.18 -8.79 1.34
C VAL A 215 -0.03 -8.84 2.28
N GLY A 216 -1.21 -8.50 1.77
CA GLY A 216 -2.48 -8.57 2.51
C GLY A 216 -2.95 -7.26 3.15
N PHE A 217 -2.28 -6.14 2.89
CA PHE A 217 -2.76 -4.80 3.21
C PHE A 217 -2.59 -3.87 2.00
N GLN A 218 -3.27 -2.73 2.02
CA GLN A 218 -3.32 -1.71 0.98
C GLN A 218 -2.03 -0.86 0.87
N TYR A 219 -1.27 -0.73 1.95
CA TYR A 219 -0.14 0.20 2.04
C TYR A 219 1.03 -0.03 1.06
N PRO A 220 1.41 -1.27 0.70
CA PRO A 220 2.41 -1.51 -0.34
C PRO A 220 2.10 -0.80 -1.66
N ALA A 221 0.82 -0.56 -1.98
CA ALA A 221 0.39 0.15 -3.19
C ALA A 221 1.14 1.47 -3.39
N LEU A 222 1.41 2.20 -2.29
CA LEU A 222 2.10 3.49 -2.29
C LEU A 222 3.57 3.41 -2.73
N LEU A 223 4.15 2.21 -2.77
CA LEU A 223 5.54 1.95 -3.13
C LEU A 223 5.68 1.33 -4.54
N ILE A 224 4.72 0.50 -4.95
CA ILE A 224 4.82 -0.35 -6.15
C ILE A 224 5.27 0.43 -7.41
N PRO A 225 4.68 1.59 -7.77
CA PRO A 225 5.11 2.36 -8.95
C PRO A 225 6.60 2.61 -8.98
N PHE A 226 7.15 3.06 -7.87
CA PHE A 226 8.51 3.57 -7.80
C PHE A 226 9.52 2.43 -7.64
N ILE A 227 9.13 1.33 -6.99
CA ILE A 227 9.89 0.08 -6.98
C ILE A 227 10.06 -0.44 -8.42
N PHE A 228 8.98 -0.48 -9.21
CA PHE A 228 9.03 -0.92 -10.61
C PHE A 228 9.77 0.05 -11.53
N ILE A 229 9.46 1.35 -11.44
CA ILE A 229 10.14 2.38 -12.24
C ILE A 229 11.64 2.36 -11.97
N SER A 230 12.05 2.28 -10.70
CA SER A 230 13.47 2.22 -10.34
C SER A 230 14.13 0.92 -10.79
N ALA A 231 13.43 -0.23 -10.77
CA ALA A 231 13.96 -1.49 -11.30
C ALA A 231 14.17 -1.45 -12.82
N ILE A 232 13.27 -0.81 -13.57
CA ILE A 232 13.43 -0.61 -15.02
C ILE A 232 14.68 0.22 -15.31
N TYR A 233 14.85 1.35 -14.62
CA TYR A 233 16.07 2.16 -14.77
C TYR A 233 17.32 1.47 -14.22
N GLY A 234 17.20 0.69 -13.16
CA GLY A 234 18.28 -0.12 -12.59
C GLY A 234 18.76 -1.19 -13.56
N THR A 235 17.85 -1.85 -14.27
CA THR A 235 18.17 -2.79 -15.35
C THR A 235 18.97 -2.10 -16.44
N LYS A 236 18.56 -0.89 -16.86
CA LYS A 236 19.34 -0.07 -17.79
C LYS A 236 20.74 0.26 -17.25
N THR A 237 20.86 0.60 -15.96
CA THR A 237 22.16 0.84 -15.31
C THR A 237 23.07 -0.38 -15.40
N VAL A 238 22.57 -1.58 -15.09
CA VAL A 238 23.35 -2.83 -15.17
C VAL A 238 23.82 -3.10 -16.60
N ILE A 239 22.95 -2.94 -17.60
CA ILE A 239 23.31 -3.14 -19.01
C ILE A 239 24.45 -2.21 -19.40
N LEU A 240 24.34 -0.92 -19.07
CA LEU A 240 25.39 0.07 -19.35
C LEU A 240 26.70 -0.25 -18.62
N MET A 241 26.64 -0.81 -17.41
CA MET A 241 27.82 -1.27 -16.68
C MET A 241 28.49 -2.46 -17.38
N ILE A 242 27.72 -3.46 -17.82
CA ILE A 242 28.24 -4.65 -18.51
C ILE A 242 28.80 -4.30 -19.90
N GLU A 243 28.18 -3.36 -20.59
CA GLU A 243 28.64 -2.87 -21.90
C GLU A 243 29.86 -1.95 -21.80
N ASN A 244 30.29 -1.56 -20.58
CA ASN A 244 31.43 -0.68 -20.39
C ASN A 244 32.74 -1.36 -20.84
N PRO A 245 33.48 -0.80 -21.82
CA PRO A 245 34.71 -1.40 -22.36
C PRO A 245 35.78 -1.67 -21.29
N ARG A 246 35.86 -0.83 -20.25
CA ARG A 246 36.82 -1.00 -19.15
C ARG A 246 36.50 -2.23 -18.31
N LEU A 247 35.22 -2.44 -18.01
CA LEU A 247 34.78 -3.63 -17.28
C LEU A 247 34.98 -4.90 -18.12
N GLN A 248 34.66 -4.84 -19.42
CA GLN A 248 34.91 -5.95 -20.33
C GLN A 248 36.40 -6.29 -20.47
N ALA A 249 37.27 -5.29 -20.50
CA ALA A 249 38.72 -5.49 -20.52
C ALA A 249 39.22 -6.12 -19.21
N PHE A 250 38.70 -5.68 -18.06
CA PHE A 250 39.02 -6.26 -16.74
C PHE A 250 38.56 -7.72 -16.62
N LEU A 251 37.33 -8.04 -17.03
CA LEU A 251 36.79 -9.41 -17.01
C LEU A 251 37.53 -10.37 -17.96
N LYS A 252 38.12 -9.85 -19.06
CA LYS A 252 38.92 -10.64 -20.01
C LYS A 252 40.36 -10.88 -19.54
N ASN A 253 40.88 -10.07 -18.63
CA ASN A 253 42.23 -10.20 -18.07
C ASN A 253 42.22 -10.05 -16.54
N PRO A 254 41.72 -11.06 -15.80
CA PRO A 254 41.96 -11.14 -14.37
C PRO A 254 43.44 -11.51 -14.17
N ILE A 255 44.28 -10.53 -13.84
CA ILE A 255 45.71 -10.78 -13.63
C ILE A 255 45.90 -11.56 -12.31
N THR A 256 46.03 -12.89 -12.42
CA THR A 256 47.10 -13.69 -11.76
C THR A 256 47.17 -15.11 -12.37
N GLY A 257 48.19 -15.32 -13.20
CA GLY A 257 49.04 -16.52 -13.24
C GLY A 257 48.44 -17.92 -13.24
N ARG A 258 48.20 -18.48 -14.43
CA ARG A 258 48.90 -19.68 -14.94
C ARG A 258 48.39 -20.03 -16.33
N THR A 259 49.34 -20.17 -17.24
CA THR A 259 49.19 -20.71 -18.59
C THR A 259 48.72 -22.17 -18.50
N ILE A 260 47.42 -22.39 -18.26
CA ILE A 260 46.81 -23.68 -18.52
C ILE A 260 46.27 -23.60 -19.95
N LYS A 261 47.01 -24.18 -20.89
CA LYS A 261 46.52 -24.54 -22.22
C LYS A 261 45.43 -25.61 -22.07
N ASN A 262 44.26 -25.25 -21.55
CA ASN A 262 43.09 -26.10 -21.67
C ASN A 262 42.40 -25.76 -22.98
N ARG A 263 42.59 -26.64 -23.97
CA ARG A 263 41.67 -26.82 -25.08
C ARG A 263 40.34 -27.29 -24.52
N TYR A 264 39.58 -26.38 -23.94
CA TYR A 264 38.16 -26.57 -23.71
C TYR A 264 37.45 -25.87 -24.87
N THR A 265 37.00 -26.65 -25.85
CA THR A 265 36.02 -26.20 -26.83
C THR A 265 34.77 -25.78 -26.03
N PRO A 266 34.39 -24.50 -25.99
CA PRO A 266 33.17 -24.10 -25.30
C PRO A 266 32.01 -24.74 -26.07
N GLY A 267 31.42 -25.77 -25.48
CA GLY A 267 30.19 -26.36 -25.99
C GLY A 267 29.14 -25.27 -26.15
N LYS A 268 28.29 -25.42 -27.18
CA LYS A 268 27.25 -24.48 -27.63
C LYS A 268 26.31 -23.92 -26.54
N VAL A 269 26.37 -24.42 -25.30
CA VAL A 269 25.65 -23.91 -24.14
C VAL A 269 26.11 -22.50 -23.73
N LEU A 270 27.41 -22.17 -23.85
CA LEU A 270 27.97 -20.86 -23.47
C LEU A 270 27.75 -19.74 -24.51
N GLN A 271 27.40 -20.08 -25.76
CA GLN A 271 27.04 -19.07 -26.78
C GLN A 271 25.62 -18.51 -26.60
N SER A 272 24.80 -19.13 -25.75
CA SER A 272 23.42 -18.71 -25.46
C SER A 272 23.34 -17.52 -24.49
N ILE A 273 24.40 -17.23 -23.74
CA ILE A 273 24.49 -16.15 -22.73
C ILE A 273 25.04 -14.84 -23.33
N ASN A 274 25.14 -14.76 -24.67
CA ASN A 274 25.69 -13.59 -25.37
C ASN A 274 24.81 -12.32 -25.35
N LYS A 275 23.79 -12.25 -24.49
CA LYS A 275 22.97 -11.05 -24.29
C LYS A 275 22.79 -10.80 -22.79
N PRO A 276 23.57 -9.88 -22.18
CA PRO A 276 23.46 -9.60 -20.74
C PRO A 276 22.06 -9.18 -20.32
N LEU A 277 21.31 -8.55 -21.21
CA LEU A 277 19.90 -8.26 -21.01
C LEU A 277 19.06 -9.53 -20.80
N ASP A 278 19.22 -10.56 -21.62
CA ASP A 278 18.41 -11.78 -21.53
C ASP A 278 18.66 -12.51 -20.20
N SER A 279 19.91 -12.55 -19.73
CA SER A 279 20.25 -13.11 -18.41
C SER A 279 19.60 -12.35 -17.26
N ILE A 280 19.58 -11.01 -17.34
CA ILE A 280 18.90 -10.18 -16.32
C ILE A 280 17.40 -10.42 -16.34
N LEU A 281 16.79 -10.49 -17.53
CA LEU A 281 15.35 -10.75 -17.67
C LEU A 281 14.97 -12.15 -17.14
N ILE A 282 15.79 -13.17 -17.40
CA ILE A 282 15.60 -14.52 -16.84
C ILE A 282 15.73 -14.50 -15.31
N LEU A 283 16.74 -13.83 -14.75
CA LEU A 283 16.90 -13.69 -13.30
C LEU A 283 15.66 -13.04 -12.68
N LEU A 284 15.18 -11.95 -13.27
CA LEU A 284 13.96 -11.27 -12.81
C LEU A 284 12.75 -12.20 -12.82
N LEU A 285 12.56 -12.97 -13.89
CA LEU A 285 11.46 -13.94 -13.98
C LEU A 285 11.60 -15.04 -12.91
N VAL A 286 12.79 -15.61 -12.73
CA VAL A 286 13.04 -16.64 -11.70
C VAL A 286 12.75 -16.08 -10.31
N CYS A 287 13.24 -14.89 -9.98
CA CYS A 287 12.95 -14.23 -8.70
C CYS A 287 11.45 -13.98 -8.54
N SER A 288 10.78 -13.35 -9.50
CA SER A 288 9.35 -13.06 -9.42
C SER A 288 8.50 -14.32 -9.30
N ILE A 289 8.78 -15.37 -10.08
CA ILE A 289 8.07 -16.66 -9.99
C ILE A 289 8.29 -17.30 -8.62
N THR A 290 9.51 -17.28 -8.09
CA THR A 290 9.82 -17.84 -6.77
C THR A 290 9.00 -17.15 -5.67
N PHE A 291 9.01 -15.81 -5.64
CA PHE A 291 8.23 -15.06 -4.65
C PHE A 291 6.71 -15.24 -4.86
N PHE A 292 6.26 -15.30 -6.11
CA PHE A 292 4.87 -15.59 -6.45
C PHE A 292 4.40 -16.93 -5.86
N LEU A 293 5.13 -18.01 -6.12
CA LEU A 293 4.75 -19.35 -5.64
C LEU A 293 4.71 -19.46 -4.11
N ILE A 294 5.52 -18.66 -3.40
CA ILE A 294 5.62 -18.73 -1.93
C ILE A 294 4.59 -17.83 -1.24
N LEU A 295 4.31 -16.64 -1.80
CA LEU A 295 3.62 -15.55 -1.09
C LEU A 295 2.36 -15.04 -1.78
N SER A 296 2.03 -15.52 -2.98
CA SER A 296 0.83 -15.07 -3.67
C SER A 296 -0.42 -15.45 -2.87
N PRO A 297 -1.36 -14.51 -2.67
CA PRO A 297 -2.68 -14.86 -2.14
C PRO A 297 -3.58 -15.48 -3.22
N ILE A 298 -3.16 -15.49 -4.49
CA ILE A 298 -3.97 -16.05 -5.58
C ILE A 298 -4.10 -17.56 -5.37
N GLY A 299 -5.34 -18.03 -5.30
CA GLY A 299 -5.68 -19.44 -5.07
C GLY A 299 -6.28 -19.71 -3.69
N THR A 300 -6.23 -18.77 -2.76
CA THR A 300 -6.93 -18.85 -1.46
C THR A 300 -8.32 -18.22 -1.55
N PHE A 301 -9.17 -18.71 -2.46
CA PHE A 301 -10.54 -18.23 -2.56
C PHE A 301 -11.35 -18.72 -1.34
N PRO A 302 -12.12 -17.84 -0.68
CA PRO A 302 -13.00 -18.27 0.40
C PRO A 302 -14.07 -19.21 -0.17
N ASN A 303 -14.36 -20.29 0.56
CA ASN A 303 -15.49 -21.16 0.25
C ASN A 303 -16.74 -20.61 0.92
N VAL A 304 -17.82 -20.45 0.15
CA VAL A 304 -19.12 -20.04 0.70
C VAL A 304 -19.75 -21.23 1.43
N THR A 305 -19.84 -21.12 2.74
CA THR A 305 -20.37 -22.13 3.65
C THR A 305 -21.88 -21.96 3.86
N PHE A 306 -22.48 -22.86 4.66
CA PHE A 306 -23.85 -22.66 5.13
C PHE A 306 -23.96 -21.39 5.99
N HIS A 307 -22.97 -21.15 6.86
CA HIS A 307 -22.93 -19.99 7.75
C HIS A 307 -23.01 -18.67 6.98
N ASP A 308 -22.22 -18.55 5.90
CA ASP A 308 -22.21 -17.36 5.05
C ASP A 308 -23.58 -17.10 4.39
N LYS A 309 -24.23 -18.17 3.90
CA LYS A 309 -25.57 -18.08 3.32
C LYS A 309 -26.63 -17.75 4.36
N ALA A 310 -26.51 -18.31 5.56
CA ALA A 310 -27.40 -18.00 6.67
C ALA A 310 -27.29 -16.52 7.06
N LEU A 311 -26.06 -16.00 7.17
CA LEU A 311 -25.82 -14.59 7.45
C LEU A 311 -26.43 -13.69 6.37
N GLU A 312 -26.20 -13.99 5.09
CA GLU A 312 -26.79 -13.25 3.98
C GLU A 312 -28.33 -13.25 4.02
N MET A 313 -28.94 -14.40 4.32
CA MET A 313 -30.40 -14.50 4.50
C MET A 313 -30.88 -13.64 5.66
N VAL A 314 -30.21 -13.66 6.82
CA VAL A 314 -30.57 -12.84 7.98
C VAL A 314 -30.45 -11.34 7.64
N VAL A 315 -29.35 -10.92 7.01
CA VAL A 315 -29.17 -9.53 6.55
C VAL A 315 -30.33 -9.08 5.68
N ASN A 316 -30.76 -9.93 4.74
CA ASN A 316 -31.87 -9.63 3.81
C ASN A 316 -33.25 -9.55 4.49
N THR A 317 -33.40 -10.03 5.73
CA THR A 317 -34.65 -9.84 6.50
C THR A 317 -34.77 -8.48 7.17
N ILE A 318 -33.67 -7.73 7.27
CA ILE A 318 -33.67 -6.41 7.90
C ILE A 318 -34.33 -5.40 6.95
N PRO A 319 -35.37 -4.67 7.40
CA PRO A 319 -36.01 -3.66 6.57
C PRO A 319 -35.03 -2.58 6.10
N PRO A 320 -35.16 -2.08 4.84
CA PRO A 320 -34.37 -0.96 4.37
C PRO A 320 -34.51 0.27 5.27
N HIS A 321 -33.44 1.04 5.42
CA HIS A 321 -33.36 2.27 6.23
C HIS A 321 -33.50 2.10 7.75
N SER A 322 -33.72 0.89 8.26
CA SER A 322 -33.73 0.68 9.71
C SER A 322 -32.38 0.96 10.36
N SER A 323 -32.35 1.40 11.61
CA SER A 323 -31.10 1.55 12.34
C SER A 323 -30.56 0.19 12.82
N VAL A 324 -29.32 -0.12 12.48
CA VAL A 324 -28.70 -1.43 12.77
C VAL A 324 -27.31 -1.26 13.35
N ALA A 325 -27.04 -1.83 14.53
CA ALA A 325 -25.67 -2.03 15.00
C ALA A 325 -25.21 -3.45 14.65
N THR A 326 -24.00 -3.58 14.11
CA THR A 326 -23.42 -4.88 13.76
C THR A 326 -21.90 -4.91 13.91
N GLN A 327 -21.27 -6.05 13.64
CA GLN A 327 -19.82 -6.22 13.69
C GLN A 327 -19.14 -5.75 12.41
N ASN A 328 -17.82 -5.56 12.48
CA ASN A 328 -17.02 -4.97 11.40
C ASN A 328 -17.05 -5.78 10.09
N GLU A 329 -17.07 -7.09 10.18
CA GLU A 329 -17.09 -8.06 9.09
C GLU A 329 -18.48 -8.22 8.47
N ILE A 330 -19.55 -7.96 9.24
CA ILE A 330 -20.94 -8.01 8.76
C ILE A 330 -21.34 -6.67 8.12
N PHE A 331 -20.82 -5.55 8.65
CA PHE A 331 -21.16 -4.20 8.21
C PHE A 331 -21.10 -3.96 6.68
N PRO A 332 -20.12 -4.48 5.91
CA PRO A 332 -20.07 -4.31 4.46
C PRO A 332 -21.37 -4.74 3.75
N HIS A 333 -22.05 -5.78 4.24
CA HIS A 333 -23.32 -6.27 3.69
C HIS A 333 -24.49 -5.28 3.93
N LEU A 334 -24.35 -4.40 4.92
CA LEU A 334 -25.31 -3.36 5.29
C LEU A 334 -24.86 -1.95 4.88
N SER A 335 -23.74 -1.81 4.16
CA SER A 335 -23.14 -0.51 3.81
C SER A 335 -24.01 0.37 2.90
N HIS A 336 -25.02 -0.20 2.24
CA HIS A 336 -26.01 0.52 1.47
C HIS A 336 -27.03 1.29 2.35
N ASN A 337 -27.07 0.99 3.66
CA ASN A 337 -27.93 1.63 4.64
C ASN A 337 -27.14 2.65 5.47
N LEU A 338 -27.47 3.95 5.33
CA LEU A 338 -26.82 5.04 6.06
C LEU A 338 -27.04 4.99 7.58
N ASN A 339 -28.00 4.20 8.05
CA ASN A 339 -28.29 3.97 9.46
C ASN A 339 -27.71 2.64 10.00
N ALA A 340 -26.83 1.99 9.23
CA ALA A 340 -26.04 0.87 9.72
C ALA A 340 -24.76 1.38 10.40
N TYR A 341 -24.36 0.71 11.49
CA TYR A 341 -23.19 1.07 12.28
C TYR A 341 -22.31 -0.17 12.51
N PRO A 342 -20.99 -0.09 12.25
CA PRO A 342 -20.06 -1.22 12.40
C PRO A 342 -19.69 -1.52 13.86
N VAL A 343 -20.36 -0.86 14.81
CA VAL A 343 -20.08 -0.92 16.25
C VAL A 343 -21.37 -0.66 17.02
N TYR A 344 -21.45 -1.20 18.24
CA TYR A 344 -22.46 -0.78 19.22
C TYR A 344 -21.95 0.40 20.04
N HIS A 345 -22.75 1.46 20.12
CA HIS A 345 -22.43 2.62 20.93
C HIS A 345 -23.61 2.99 21.85
N PRO A 346 -23.44 2.99 23.18
CA PRO A 346 -24.55 3.06 24.15
C PRO A 346 -25.46 4.29 24.09
N ILE A 347 -24.99 5.38 23.46
CA ILE A 347 -25.78 6.62 23.32
C ILE A 347 -26.80 6.53 22.17
N PHE A 348 -26.62 5.59 21.24
CA PHE A 348 -27.55 5.41 20.14
C PHE A 348 -28.54 4.30 20.46
N GLU A 349 -29.72 4.44 19.86
CA GLU A 349 -30.75 3.44 19.91
C GLU A 349 -30.91 2.80 18.52
N TYR A 350 -30.90 1.48 18.47
CA TYR A 350 -30.95 0.72 17.24
C TYR A 350 -32.29 -0.02 17.16
N GLU A 351 -32.89 -0.09 15.98
CA GLU A 351 -34.07 -0.95 15.76
C GLU A 351 -33.65 -2.42 15.75
N TYR A 352 -32.48 -2.70 15.19
CA TYR A 352 -31.90 -4.04 15.11
C TYR A 352 -30.46 -4.09 15.59
N ILE A 353 -30.08 -5.23 16.15
CA ILE A 353 -28.68 -5.58 16.42
C ILE A 353 -28.41 -6.93 15.75
N LEU A 354 -27.48 -6.96 14.81
CA LEU A 354 -27.08 -8.18 14.11
C LEU A 354 -25.68 -8.59 14.55
N VAL A 355 -25.55 -9.78 15.13
CA VAL A 355 -24.27 -10.32 15.59
C VAL A 355 -24.10 -11.77 15.19
N ASP A 356 -22.87 -12.17 14.90
CA ASP A 356 -22.41 -13.54 14.85
C ASP A 356 -21.52 -13.80 16.07
N LYS A 357 -21.98 -14.70 16.96
CA LYS A 357 -21.26 -15.07 18.18
C LYS A 357 -20.01 -15.91 17.92
N THR A 358 -19.87 -16.51 16.74
CA THR A 358 -18.70 -17.33 16.39
C THR A 358 -17.52 -16.47 15.97
N SER A 359 -17.79 -15.24 15.50
CA SER A 359 -16.78 -14.27 15.14
C SER A 359 -16.02 -13.69 16.34
N ILE A 360 -14.71 -13.51 16.15
CA ILE A 360 -13.84 -12.83 17.11
C ILE A 360 -14.29 -11.39 17.40
N TYR A 361 -14.90 -10.71 16.42
CA TYR A 361 -15.38 -9.33 16.56
C TYR A 361 -16.61 -9.23 17.47
N TYR A 362 -17.23 -10.35 17.85
CA TYR A 362 -18.25 -10.35 18.90
C TYR A 362 -17.65 -10.02 20.26
N TYR A 363 -16.42 -10.50 20.49
CA TYR A 363 -15.73 -10.45 21.77
C TYR A 363 -14.75 -9.29 21.88
N LEU A 364 -14.26 -8.78 20.74
CA LEU A 364 -13.33 -7.66 20.74
C LEU A 364 -14.09 -6.33 20.81
N PRO A 365 -13.67 -5.39 21.68
CA PRO A 365 -14.14 -4.03 21.56
C PRO A 365 -13.67 -3.46 20.20
N PRO A 366 -14.42 -2.55 19.59
CA PRO A 366 -14.06 -1.98 18.29
C PRO A 366 -12.64 -1.44 18.24
N ILE A 367 -11.83 -1.94 17.31
CA ILE A 367 -10.36 -1.70 17.24
C ILE A 367 -10.01 -0.28 16.73
N TYR A 368 -11.01 0.56 16.41
CA TYR A 368 -10.74 1.90 15.88
C TYR A 368 -10.27 2.87 16.96
N GLY A 369 -9.18 3.58 16.66
CA GLY A 369 -8.44 4.43 17.60
C GLY A 369 -9.29 5.51 18.27
N LYS A 370 -8.73 6.12 19.34
CA LYS A 370 -9.34 7.16 20.21
C LYS A 370 -10.64 7.73 19.65
N TYR A 371 -11.76 7.14 20.07
CA TYR A 371 -13.06 7.75 19.87
C TYR A 371 -13.06 9.11 20.56
N SER A 372 -13.44 10.15 19.83
CA SER A 372 -13.73 11.47 20.42
C SER A 372 -15.04 11.46 21.19
N SER A 373 -15.74 10.32 21.25
CA SER A 373 -16.92 10.13 22.08
C SER A 373 -16.52 9.99 23.55
N PRO A 374 -17.23 10.64 24.49
CA PRO A 374 -17.03 10.43 25.92
C PRO A 374 -17.35 9.00 26.37
N VAL A 375 -18.09 8.23 25.55
CA VAL A 375 -18.42 6.82 25.81
C VAL A 375 -17.73 5.95 24.77
N LEU A 376 -16.93 5.01 25.24
CA LEU A 376 -16.25 4.06 24.37
C LEU A 376 -17.26 3.01 23.86
N PRO A 377 -17.16 2.62 22.58
CA PRO A 377 -17.87 1.44 22.09
C PRO A 377 -17.50 0.19 22.89
N VAL A 378 -18.48 -0.68 23.09
CA VAL A 378 -18.36 -1.87 23.93
C VAL A 378 -18.45 -3.12 23.04
N ALA A 379 -17.77 -4.19 23.41
CA ALA A 379 -17.89 -5.47 22.73
C ALA A 379 -19.35 -5.98 22.80
N PHE A 380 -19.85 -6.52 21.70
CA PHE A 380 -21.21 -7.06 21.64
C PHE A 380 -21.45 -8.16 22.67
N SER A 381 -20.43 -8.96 22.98
CA SER A 381 -20.46 -10.02 23.99
C SER A 381 -20.84 -9.55 25.40
N LEU A 382 -20.58 -8.27 25.72
CA LEU A 382 -20.89 -7.70 27.03
C LEU A 382 -22.31 -7.10 27.07
N VAL A 383 -22.78 -6.58 25.93
CA VAL A 383 -24.02 -5.79 25.88
C VAL A 383 -25.22 -6.61 25.42
N VAL A 384 -25.03 -7.52 24.46
CA VAL A 384 -26.12 -8.33 23.91
C VAL A 384 -26.86 -9.14 24.98
N PRO A 385 -26.18 -9.85 25.92
CA PRO A 385 -26.88 -10.56 26.99
C PRO A 385 -27.69 -9.62 27.88
N GLU A 386 -27.10 -8.49 28.29
CA GLU A 386 -27.77 -7.50 29.15
C GLU A 386 -29.05 -6.93 28.49
N LEU A 387 -28.97 -6.61 27.20
CA LEU A 387 -30.10 -6.08 26.42
C LEU A 387 -31.24 -7.08 26.23
N ILE A 388 -30.93 -8.37 26.24
CA ILE A 388 -31.93 -9.45 26.19
C ILE A 388 -32.52 -9.65 27.60
N ASP A 389 -31.67 -9.75 28.61
CA ASP A 389 -32.07 -10.03 30.01
C ASP A 389 -32.96 -8.91 30.58
N ASN A 390 -32.70 -7.65 30.22
CA ASN A 390 -33.52 -6.51 30.63
C ASN A 390 -34.77 -6.29 29.74
N GLY A 391 -34.97 -7.11 28.71
CA GLY A 391 -36.13 -7.06 27.82
C GLY A 391 -36.16 -5.91 26.82
N THR A 392 -35.07 -5.14 26.69
CA THR A 392 -34.99 -4.03 25.72
C THR A 392 -35.01 -4.56 24.28
N TYR A 393 -34.38 -5.70 24.05
CA TYR A 393 -34.37 -6.39 22.76
C TYR A 393 -34.80 -7.84 22.91
N GLY A 394 -35.57 -8.33 21.94
CA GLY A 394 -35.87 -9.75 21.79
C GLY A 394 -35.10 -10.37 20.64
N VAL A 395 -34.82 -11.67 20.75
CA VAL A 395 -34.20 -12.44 19.67
C VAL A 395 -35.25 -12.72 18.59
N LEU A 396 -35.09 -12.11 17.42
CA LEU A 396 -35.99 -12.30 16.29
C LEU A 396 -35.60 -13.53 15.47
N ILE A 397 -34.30 -13.69 15.22
CA ILE A 397 -33.71 -14.83 14.50
C ILE A 397 -32.46 -15.28 15.26
N SER A 398 -32.30 -16.60 15.42
CA SER A 398 -31.07 -17.24 15.89
C SER A 398 -30.79 -18.45 15.00
N ILE A 399 -29.67 -18.42 14.27
CA ILE A 399 -29.28 -19.50 13.35
C ILE A 399 -27.76 -19.62 13.33
N ASP A 400 -27.22 -20.81 13.59
CA ASP A 400 -25.78 -21.10 13.41
C ASP A 400 -24.83 -20.08 14.07
N GLY A 401 -25.17 -19.61 15.28
CA GLY A 401 -24.40 -18.59 16.01
C GLY A 401 -24.70 -17.13 15.63
N ILE A 402 -25.40 -16.89 14.51
CA ILE A 402 -25.92 -15.60 14.08
C ILE A 402 -27.20 -15.28 14.84
N MET A 403 -27.30 -14.07 15.38
CA MET A 403 -28.48 -13.55 16.07
C MET A 403 -28.87 -12.18 15.51
N LEU A 404 -30.14 -12.06 15.14
CA LEU A 404 -30.78 -10.78 14.86
C LEU A 404 -31.71 -10.44 16.04
N LEU A 405 -31.38 -9.36 16.72
CA LEU A 405 -32.20 -8.80 17.79
C LEU A 405 -33.06 -7.69 17.24
N LYS A 406 -34.30 -7.58 17.73
CA LYS A 406 -35.21 -6.47 17.42
C LYS A 406 -35.63 -5.79 18.72
N ARG A 407 -35.54 -4.46 18.73
CA ARG A 407 -35.92 -3.67 19.89
C ARG A 407 -37.42 -3.81 20.19
N GLY A 408 -37.77 -4.02 21.46
CA GLY A 408 -39.14 -4.19 21.92
C GLY A 408 -39.83 -5.47 21.44
N TYR A 409 -39.11 -6.41 20.83
CA TYR A 409 -39.66 -7.72 20.45
C TYR A 409 -39.81 -8.63 21.67
N THR A 410 -41.01 -9.18 21.89
CA THR A 410 -41.32 -10.05 23.05
C THR A 410 -41.78 -11.45 22.63
N GLY A 411 -41.83 -11.73 21.33
CA GLY A 411 -42.23 -13.02 20.78
C GLY A 411 -41.13 -14.08 20.90
N GLN A 412 -41.51 -15.34 20.63
CA GLN A 412 -40.53 -16.41 20.42
C GLN A 412 -39.79 -16.17 19.09
N PRO A 413 -38.50 -16.51 18.97
CA PRO A 413 -37.76 -16.32 17.73
C PRO A 413 -38.48 -16.97 16.54
N ILE A 414 -38.57 -16.23 15.42
CA ILE A 414 -39.23 -16.71 14.19
C ILE A 414 -38.44 -17.89 13.61
N ILE A 415 -37.12 -17.85 13.75
CA ILE A 415 -36.20 -18.93 13.39
C ILE A 415 -35.28 -19.16 14.60
N ASN A 416 -35.21 -20.41 15.06
CA ASN A 416 -34.28 -20.84 16.10
C ASN A 416 -33.65 -22.18 15.69
N LEU A 417 -32.50 -22.10 15.01
CA LEU A 417 -31.77 -23.26 14.48
C LEU A 417 -30.33 -23.24 15.00
N THR A 418 -30.10 -23.92 16.10
CA THR A 418 -28.74 -24.18 16.60
C THR A 418 -28.24 -25.45 15.94
N LEU A 419 -27.29 -25.35 15.00
CA LEU A 419 -26.57 -26.52 14.51
C LEU A 419 -25.63 -26.98 15.64
N LEU A 420 -25.79 -28.24 16.07
CA LEU A 420 -24.98 -28.89 17.10
C LEU A 420 -23.56 -29.19 16.61
#